data_AF-A0A6J6AHY5-F1
#
_entry.id   AF-A0A6J6AHY5-F1
#
_cell.length_a   1.000
_cell.length_b   1.000
_cell.length_c   1.000
_cell.angle_alpha   90.00
_cell.angle_beta   90.00
_cell.angle_gamma   90.00
#
_symmetry.space_group_name_H-M   'P 1'
#
loop_
_entity.id
_entity.type
_entity.pdbx_description
1 polymer ?
#
loop_
_entity_poly.entity_id
_entity_poly.type
_entity_poly.pdbx_seq_one_letter_code
_entity_poly.pdbx_strand_id
1 'polypeptide(L)'
;MPTFPNPRAGVLAASAREVFGEATDQHVRVVVTELPRLKRTVLSGSQHPLADLVAASSAVPGLLAPHVVAGRKYVDGGVRSGVSVDLADPASLLVIITPLAGAMFGPFGRFVDNRTDAEQRSWASHNLGTFLEFSPRIATAHIATRPQHLFDKSRAIDAYHHGRAEASVRSIA
;
A
#
# COMPACT_ATOMS: atom_id res chain seq x y z
N MET A 1 -7.83 -5.36 -19.67
CA MET A 1 -7.97 -4.71 -18.36
C MET A 1 -9.14 -5.35 -17.63
N PRO A 2 -8.93 -5.96 -16.46
CA PRO A 2 -10.03 -6.48 -15.65
C PRO A 2 -11.03 -5.35 -15.32
N THR A 3 -12.33 -5.62 -15.44
CA THR A 3 -13.38 -4.72 -14.95
C THR A 3 -13.45 -4.81 -13.43
N PHE A 4 -13.61 -3.67 -12.75
CA PHE A 4 -13.78 -3.58 -11.30
C PHE A 4 -15.21 -3.11 -10.97
N PRO A 5 -15.92 -3.71 -10.00
CA PRO A 5 -15.53 -4.84 -9.13
C PRO A 5 -15.55 -6.21 -9.83
N ASN A 6 -14.74 -7.17 -9.36
CA ASN A 6 -14.68 -8.54 -9.88
C ASN A 6 -14.60 -9.59 -8.78
N PRO A 7 -15.70 -10.29 -8.46
CA PRO A 7 -15.72 -11.27 -7.37
C PRO A 7 -15.11 -12.62 -7.75
N ARG A 8 -14.60 -12.82 -8.98
CA ARG A 8 -14.01 -14.11 -9.37
C ARG A 8 -12.64 -14.28 -8.72
N ALA A 9 -12.46 -15.41 -8.04
CA ALA A 9 -11.16 -15.81 -7.50
C ALA A 9 -10.11 -15.93 -8.61
N GLY A 10 -8.87 -15.54 -8.31
CA GLY A 10 -7.72 -15.71 -9.20
C GLY A 10 -7.49 -14.61 -10.24
N VAL A 11 -8.40 -13.64 -10.41
CA VAL A 11 -8.25 -12.56 -11.42
C VAL A 11 -7.02 -11.68 -11.13
N LEU A 12 -6.84 -11.29 -9.87
CA LEU A 12 -5.65 -10.52 -9.45
C LEU A 12 -4.37 -11.34 -9.65
N ALA A 13 -4.38 -12.62 -9.26
CA ALA A 13 -3.23 -13.48 -9.38
C ALA A 13 -2.84 -13.71 -10.85
N ALA A 14 -3.81 -13.89 -11.75
CA ALA A 14 -3.55 -13.98 -13.18
C ALA A 14 -2.90 -12.69 -13.72
N SER A 15 -3.47 -11.53 -13.39
CA SER A 15 -2.94 -10.23 -13.82
C SER A 15 -1.53 -9.97 -13.24
N ALA A 16 -1.30 -10.36 -11.99
CA ALA A 16 0.01 -10.22 -11.35
C ALA A 16 1.04 -11.19 -11.94
N ARG A 17 0.64 -12.41 -12.33
CA ARG A 17 1.51 -13.38 -13.00
C ARG A 17 1.93 -12.91 -14.40
N GLU A 18 1.10 -12.16 -15.12
CA GLU A 18 1.51 -11.54 -16.40
C GLU A 18 2.69 -10.57 -16.22
N VAL A 19 2.78 -9.90 -15.07
CA VAL A 19 3.83 -8.90 -14.78
C VAL A 19 5.04 -9.53 -14.10
N PHE A 20 4.82 -10.35 -13.08
CA PHE A 20 5.87 -10.87 -12.20
C PHE A 20 6.24 -12.32 -12.46
N GLY A 21 5.44 -13.07 -13.22
CA GLY A 21 5.59 -14.52 -13.36
C GLY A 21 5.65 -15.21 -12.00
N GLU A 22 6.64 -16.11 -11.85
CA GLU A 22 6.96 -16.81 -10.61
C GLU A 22 8.17 -16.22 -9.89
N ALA A 23 8.50 -14.94 -10.16
CA ALA A 23 9.62 -14.27 -9.52
C ALA A 23 9.46 -14.22 -8.00
N THR A 24 10.59 -14.26 -7.30
CA THR A 24 10.72 -14.16 -5.84
C THR A 24 11.79 -13.11 -5.52
N ASP A 25 11.62 -12.39 -4.41
CA ASP A 25 12.60 -11.42 -3.93
C ASP A 25 12.53 -11.29 -2.41
N GLN A 26 13.63 -11.57 -1.72
CA GLN A 26 13.71 -11.52 -0.26
C GLN A 26 13.51 -10.11 0.32
N HIS A 27 13.78 -9.06 -0.46
CA HIS A 27 13.62 -7.68 -0.03
C HIS A 27 12.15 -7.21 -0.11
N VAL A 28 11.28 -7.97 -0.80
CA VAL A 28 9.87 -7.63 -0.93
C VAL A 28 9.07 -8.29 0.19
N ARG A 29 8.33 -7.47 0.92
CA ARG A 29 7.34 -7.90 1.90
C ARG A 29 6.04 -7.15 1.64
N VAL A 30 4.92 -7.83 1.88
CA VAL A 30 3.59 -7.21 1.82
C VAL A 30 2.85 -7.48 3.12
N VAL A 31 1.97 -6.55 3.48
CA VAL A 31 1.10 -6.70 4.64
C VAL A 31 -0.28 -7.12 4.17
N VAL A 32 -0.80 -8.19 4.75
CA VAL A 32 -2.11 -8.78 4.43
C VAL A 32 -2.95 -8.91 5.70
N THR A 33 -4.25 -9.03 5.53
CA THR A 33 -5.19 -9.38 6.60
C THR A 33 -5.64 -10.82 6.44
N GLU A 34 -5.26 -11.67 7.39
CA GLU A 34 -5.59 -13.10 7.41
C GLU A 34 -7.01 -13.35 7.92
N LEU A 35 -7.79 -14.14 7.19
CA LEU A 35 -9.12 -14.59 7.57
C LEU A 35 -9.10 -15.92 8.32
N PRO A 36 -10.08 -16.18 9.22
CA PRO A 36 -11.22 -15.32 9.55
C PRO A 36 -10.93 -14.31 10.68
N ARG A 37 -9.79 -14.41 11.36
CA ARG A 37 -9.47 -13.63 12.57
C ARG A 37 -9.11 -12.17 12.31
N LEU A 38 -9.05 -11.74 11.05
CA LEU A 38 -8.60 -10.41 10.63
C LEU A 38 -7.22 -10.05 11.20
N LYS A 39 -6.31 -11.04 11.23
CA LYS A 39 -4.96 -10.88 11.77
C LYS A 39 -4.06 -10.23 10.72
N ARG A 40 -3.48 -9.07 11.04
CA ARG A 40 -2.44 -8.45 10.22
C ARG A 40 -1.20 -9.36 10.19
N THR A 41 -0.75 -9.72 9.00
CA THR A 41 0.33 -10.69 8.76
C THR A 41 1.26 -10.17 7.67
N VAL A 42 2.56 -10.40 7.81
CA VAL A 42 3.55 -10.08 6.77
C VAL A 42 3.81 -11.34 5.96
N LEU A 43 3.73 -11.23 4.63
CA LEU A 43 4.21 -12.25 3.70
C LEU A 43 5.49 -11.75 3.04
N SER A 44 6.44 -12.65 2.77
CA SER A 44 7.74 -12.32 2.16
C SER A 44 7.93 -12.98 0.81
N GLY A 45 8.56 -12.25 -0.10
CA GLY A 45 8.97 -12.74 -1.42
C GLY A 45 10.12 -13.75 -1.36
N SER A 46 10.75 -13.92 -0.20
CA SER A 46 11.66 -15.06 0.03
C SER A 46 10.94 -16.41 0.11
N GLN A 47 9.63 -16.41 0.38
CA GLN A 47 8.84 -17.62 0.63
C GLN A 47 7.74 -17.86 -0.40
N HIS A 48 7.28 -16.81 -1.08
CA HIS A 48 6.13 -16.87 -1.99
C HIS A 48 6.40 -16.05 -3.26
N PRO A 49 5.82 -16.44 -4.41
CA PRO A 49 5.91 -15.66 -5.63
C PRO A 49 5.36 -14.24 -5.44
N LEU A 50 6.00 -13.25 -6.06
CA LEU A 50 5.57 -11.85 -6.00
C LEU A 50 4.13 -11.67 -6.49
N ALA A 51 3.71 -12.47 -7.47
CA ALA A 51 2.33 -12.45 -7.97
C ALA A 51 1.30 -12.81 -6.88
N ASP A 52 1.62 -13.78 -6.01
CA ASP A 52 0.74 -14.17 -4.90
C ASP A 52 0.73 -13.12 -3.79
N LEU A 53 1.88 -12.47 -3.53
CA LEU A 53 1.96 -11.36 -2.58
C LEU A 53 1.07 -10.19 -3.01
N VAL A 54 1.21 -9.77 -4.27
CA VAL A 54 0.40 -8.68 -4.85
C VAL A 54 -1.08 -9.03 -4.82
N ALA A 55 -1.44 -10.24 -5.26
CA ALA A 55 -2.85 -10.66 -5.26
C ALA A 55 -3.45 -10.71 -3.84
N ALA A 56 -2.71 -11.20 -2.84
CA ALA A 56 -3.17 -11.22 -1.46
C ALA A 56 -3.28 -9.82 -0.86
N SER A 57 -2.29 -8.96 -1.09
CA SER A 57 -2.24 -7.61 -0.52
C SER A 57 -3.22 -6.64 -1.15
N SER A 58 -3.70 -6.91 -2.38
CA SER A 58 -4.66 -6.05 -3.10
C SER A 58 -6.10 -6.58 -3.11
N ALA A 59 -6.38 -7.69 -2.44
CA ALA A 59 -7.71 -8.31 -2.42
C ALA A 59 -8.70 -7.53 -1.50
N VAL A 60 -9.14 -6.36 -1.94
CA VAL A 60 -10.04 -5.47 -1.18
C VAL A 60 -11.41 -6.13 -0.97
N PRO A 61 -11.85 -6.35 0.29
CA PRO A 61 -13.16 -6.96 0.57
C PRO A 61 -14.32 -6.20 -0.10
N GLY A 62 -15.25 -6.96 -0.69
CA GLY A 62 -16.42 -6.42 -1.40
C GLY A 62 -16.14 -6.02 -2.86
N LEU A 63 -14.88 -5.81 -3.24
CA LEU A 63 -14.49 -5.55 -4.63
C LEU A 63 -13.88 -6.77 -5.31
N LEU A 64 -13.10 -7.54 -4.54
CA LEU A 64 -12.28 -8.64 -5.03
C LEU A 64 -12.38 -9.85 -4.09
N ALA A 65 -12.23 -11.04 -4.64
CA ALA A 65 -12.21 -12.26 -3.85
C ALA A 65 -10.92 -12.36 -3.00
N PRO A 66 -11.00 -12.92 -1.78
CA PRO A 66 -9.81 -13.23 -0.99
C PRO A 66 -8.84 -14.15 -1.76
N HIS A 67 -7.54 -13.91 -1.60
CA HIS A 67 -6.49 -14.76 -2.20
C HIS A 67 -6.04 -15.84 -1.23
N VAL A 68 -5.63 -16.99 -1.75
CA VAL A 68 -5.11 -18.09 -0.93
C VAL A 68 -3.63 -18.26 -1.19
N VAL A 69 -2.82 -18.16 -0.13
CA VAL A 69 -1.38 -18.40 -0.15
C VAL A 69 -1.08 -19.48 0.87
N ALA A 70 -0.40 -20.56 0.45
CA ALA A 70 -0.06 -21.70 1.31
C ALA A 70 -1.22 -22.22 2.17
N GLY A 71 -2.42 -22.36 1.58
CA GLY A 71 -3.62 -22.87 2.24
C GLY A 71 -4.32 -21.88 3.20
N ARG A 72 -3.82 -20.65 3.32
CA ARG A 72 -4.37 -19.61 4.20
C ARG A 72 -5.00 -18.51 3.35
N LYS A 73 -6.15 -17.98 3.81
CA LYS A 73 -6.94 -17.00 3.07
C LYS A 73 -6.64 -15.58 3.56
N TYR A 74 -6.37 -14.70 2.62
CA TYR A 74 -5.95 -13.33 2.87
C TYR A 74 -6.78 -12.33 2.09
N VAL A 75 -6.96 -11.15 2.67
CA VAL A 75 -7.50 -9.95 2.04
C VAL A 75 -6.51 -8.80 2.25
N ASP A 76 -6.82 -7.67 1.61
CA ASP A 76 -6.02 -6.45 1.63
C ASP A 76 -5.57 -6.04 3.06
N GLY A 77 -4.30 -5.64 3.21
CA GLY A 77 -3.71 -5.21 4.48
C GLY A 77 -4.31 -3.89 5.01
N GLY A 78 -4.78 -3.04 4.09
CA GLY A 78 -5.49 -1.79 4.31
C GLY A 78 -6.73 -1.90 5.19
N VAL A 79 -7.31 -3.11 5.29
CA VAL A 79 -8.40 -3.41 6.23
C VAL A 79 -8.00 -3.12 7.68
N ARG A 80 -6.73 -3.35 8.02
CA ARG A 80 -6.17 -3.11 9.37
C ARG A 80 -5.26 -1.90 9.42
N SER A 81 -4.51 -1.61 8.37
CA SER A 81 -3.60 -0.47 8.31
C SER A 81 -3.27 -0.10 6.87
N GLY A 82 -3.33 1.19 6.55
CA GLY A 82 -3.03 1.69 5.21
C GLY A 82 -1.55 1.68 4.83
N VAL A 83 -0.63 1.67 5.81
CA VAL A 83 0.82 1.82 5.55
C VAL A 83 1.65 0.78 6.31
N SER A 84 1.30 0.46 7.57
CA SER A 84 1.98 -0.51 8.44
C SER A 84 3.45 -0.17 8.72
N VAL A 85 3.71 1.11 9.01
CA VAL A 85 5.07 1.62 9.28
C VAL A 85 5.74 0.89 10.44
N ASP A 86 4.94 0.49 11.43
CA ASP A 86 5.40 -0.21 12.64
C ASP A 86 5.95 -1.62 12.37
N LEU A 87 5.71 -2.19 11.18
CA LEU A 87 6.24 -3.47 10.75
C LEU A 87 7.54 -3.35 9.93
N ALA A 88 8.01 -2.14 9.66
CA ALA A 88 9.28 -1.93 8.98
C ALA A 88 10.45 -2.33 9.88
N ASP A 89 11.51 -2.88 9.28
CA ASP A 89 12.74 -3.19 10.02
C ASP A 89 13.42 -1.93 10.54
N PRO A 90 14.30 -2.05 11.54
CA PRO A 90 15.20 -0.98 11.93
C PRO A 90 16.01 -0.44 10.75
N ALA A 91 16.01 0.88 10.60
CA ALA A 91 16.77 1.57 9.57
C ALA A 91 17.27 2.91 10.10
N SER A 92 18.40 3.40 9.56
CA SER A 92 18.86 4.77 9.82
C SER A 92 17.96 5.81 9.14
N LEU A 93 17.40 5.46 7.98
CA LEU A 93 16.43 6.25 7.23
C LEU A 93 15.31 5.33 6.73
N LEU A 94 14.08 5.59 7.14
CA LEU A 94 12.87 4.92 6.63
C LEU A 94 12.14 5.83 5.65
N VAL A 95 12.03 5.40 4.40
CA VAL A 95 11.24 6.12 3.38
C VAL A 95 9.82 5.60 3.39
N ILE A 96 8.86 6.49 3.59
CA ILE A 96 7.43 6.17 3.67
C ILE A 96 6.73 6.86 2.51
N ILE A 97 5.94 6.10 1.74
CA ILE A 97 5.12 6.64 0.65
C ILE A 97 3.65 6.43 1.03
N THR A 98 2.92 7.51 1.27
CA THR A 98 1.54 7.51 1.74
C THR A 98 0.63 8.19 0.71
N PRO A 99 0.42 7.58 -0.48
CA PRO A 99 -0.24 8.22 -1.62
C PRO A 99 -1.73 8.50 -1.39
N LEU A 100 -2.30 7.92 -0.32
CA LEU A 100 -3.70 8.09 0.07
C LEU A 100 -3.88 8.94 1.32
N ALA A 101 -2.78 9.39 1.96
CA ALA A 101 -2.87 10.29 3.10
C ALA A 101 -3.57 11.59 2.66
N GLY A 102 -4.66 11.94 3.34
CA GLY A 102 -5.48 13.11 3.03
C GLY A 102 -6.26 13.12 1.71
N ALA A 103 -6.02 12.20 0.75
CA ALA A 103 -6.67 12.20 -0.56
C ALA A 103 -8.12 11.63 -0.54
N MET A 104 -8.41 10.73 0.40
CA MET A 104 -9.75 10.16 0.55
C MET A 104 -10.56 10.98 1.56
N PHE A 105 -11.33 11.96 1.08
CA PHE A 105 -12.19 12.79 1.92
C PHE A 105 -13.27 11.93 2.60
N GLY A 106 -13.13 11.70 3.91
CA GLY A 106 -14.14 11.01 4.72
C GLY A 106 -13.58 10.33 5.98
N PRO A 107 -14.43 9.61 6.73
CA PRO A 107 -14.03 8.88 7.93
C PRO A 107 -12.90 7.86 7.69
N PHE A 108 -12.82 7.30 6.48
CA PHE A 108 -11.81 6.32 6.09
C PHE A 108 -10.41 6.94 5.96
N GLY A 109 -10.28 8.13 5.36
CA GLY A 109 -9.00 8.86 5.28
C GLY A 109 -8.45 9.21 6.66
N ARG A 110 -9.29 9.79 7.53
CA ARG A 110 -8.88 10.12 8.92
C ARG A 110 -8.47 8.90 9.74
N PHE A 111 -9.10 7.75 9.52
CA PHE A 111 -8.74 6.50 10.18
C PHE A 111 -7.39 5.96 9.72
N VAL A 112 -7.10 6.06 8.42
CA VAL A 112 -5.79 5.70 7.85
C VAL A 112 -4.70 6.65 8.36
N ASP A 113 -4.96 7.95 8.35
CA ASP A 113 -4.01 8.98 8.80
C ASP A 113 -3.66 8.82 10.30
N ASN A 114 -4.67 8.77 11.18
CA ASN A 114 -4.44 8.61 12.63
C ASN A 114 -3.71 7.32 12.99
N ARG A 115 -3.94 6.24 12.24
CA ARG A 115 -3.23 4.98 12.46
C ARG A 115 -1.78 5.10 11.99
N THR A 116 -1.52 5.74 10.86
CA THR A 116 -0.16 5.95 10.35
C THR A 116 0.69 6.73 11.36
N ASP A 117 0.16 7.77 12.00
CA ASP A 117 0.86 8.52 13.06
C ASP A 117 1.18 7.65 14.29
N ALA A 118 0.26 6.75 14.66
CA ALA A 118 0.48 5.82 15.77
C ALA A 118 1.56 4.77 15.42
N GLU A 119 1.57 4.31 14.17
CA GLU A 119 2.54 3.35 13.66
C GLU A 119 3.95 3.96 13.56
N GLN A 120 4.06 5.19 13.04
CA GLN A 120 5.31 5.95 13.03
C GLN A 120 5.87 6.12 14.44
N ARG A 121 5.01 6.47 15.42
CA ARG A 121 5.42 6.58 16.84
C ARG A 121 5.88 5.24 17.42
N SER A 122 5.17 4.15 17.10
CA SER A 122 5.55 2.80 17.54
C SER A 122 6.88 2.36 16.94
N TRP A 123 7.16 2.70 15.68
CA TRP A 123 8.45 2.43 15.07
C TRP A 123 9.55 3.30 15.71
N ALA A 124 9.28 4.59 15.92
CA ALA A 124 10.22 5.54 16.53
C ALA A 124 10.65 5.12 17.94
N SER A 125 9.76 4.53 18.74
CA SER A 125 10.10 4.13 20.10
C SER A 125 11.08 2.96 20.18
N HIS A 126 11.27 2.23 19.07
CA HIS A 126 12.15 1.05 19.00
C HIS A 126 13.33 1.24 18.03
N ASN A 127 13.41 2.39 17.36
CA ASN A 127 14.40 2.66 16.31
C ASN A 127 14.95 4.08 16.42
N LEU A 128 16.27 4.22 16.30
CA LEU A 128 16.96 5.52 16.38
C LEU A 128 17.05 6.24 15.01
N GLY A 129 16.36 5.71 14.00
CA GLY A 129 16.36 6.24 12.64
C GLY A 129 15.47 7.46 12.45
N THR A 130 15.61 8.08 11.29
CA THR A 130 14.73 9.16 10.82
C THR A 130 13.76 8.65 9.76
N PHE A 131 12.67 9.40 9.51
CA PHE A 131 11.72 9.10 8.44
C PHE A 131 11.73 10.18 7.38
N LEU A 132 11.54 9.78 6.12
CA LEU A 132 11.19 10.68 5.02
C LEU A 132 9.84 10.24 4.46
N GLU A 133 8.80 11.05 4.69
CA GLU A 133 7.45 10.76 4.22
C GLU A 133 7.10 11.54 2.94
N PHE A 134 6.57 10.80 1.96
CA PHE A 134 6.00 11.32 0.72
C PHE A 134 4.47 11.10 0.74
N SER A 135 3.73 12.13 1.15
CA SER A 135 2.26 12.20 1.14
C SER A 135 1.77 13.28 0.16
N PRO A 136 0.58 13.11 -0.45
CA PRO A 136 -0.10 14.20 -1.16
C PRO A 136 -0.31 15.38 -0.21
N ARG A 137 0.11 16.57 -0.64
CA ARG A 137 -0.14 17.81 0.10
C ARG A 137 -1.47 18.41 -0.34
N ILE A 138 -1.97 19.42 0.37
CA ILE A 138 -3.16 20.18 -0.04
C ILE A 138 -3.08 20.61 -1.51
N ALA A 139 -1.88 20.96 -1.99
CA ALA A 139 -1.62 21.33 -3.38
C ALA A 139 -1.84 20.19 -4.40
N THR A 140 -1.70 18.92 -4.05
CA THR A 140 -1.88 17.77 -4.95
C THR A 140 -3.09 16.90 -4.61
N ALA A 141 -3.67 17.06 -3.42
CA ALA A 141 -4.82 16.27 -2.95
C ALA A 141 -6.06 16.43 -3.85
N HIS A 142 -6.20 17.56 -4.54
CA HIS A 142 -7.30 17.82 -5.46
C HIS A 142 -7.20 17.02 -6.78
N ILE A 143 -6.02 16.46 -7.09
CA ILE A 143 -5.80 15.68 -8.33
C ILE A 143 -6.58 14.36 -8.26
N ALA A 144 -6.72 13.75 -7.09
CA ALA A 144 -7.37 12.45 -6.91
C ALA A 144 -8.43 12.46 -5.79
N THR A 145 -9.59 13.05 -6.08
CA THR A 145 -10.72 13.15 -5.12
C THR A 145 -11.72 11.98 -5.14
N ARG A 146 -11.64 11.08 -6.12
CA ARG A 146 -12.56 9.95 -6.29
C ARG A 146 -11.78 8.66 -6.59
N PRO A 147 -12.28 7.47 -6.22
CA PRO A 147 -11.57 6.21 -6.45
C PRO A 147 -11.13 5.98 -7.90
N GLN A 148 -11.98 6.35 -8.86
CA GLN A 148 -11.66 6.23 -10.29
C GLN A 148 -10.47 7.10 -10.73
N HIS A 149 -10.18 8.20 -10.03
CA HIS A 149 -9.05 9.07 -10.38
C HIS A 149 -7.70 8.40 -10.13
N LEU A 150 -7.64 7.42 -9.23
CA LEU A 150 -6.42 6.65 -8.96
C LEU A 150 -5.99 5.78 -10.15
N PHE A 151 -6.92 5.50 -11.08
CA PHE A 151 -6.67 4.70 -12.28
C PHE A 151 -6.55 5.54 -13.55
N ASP A 152 -6.49 6.87 -13.43
CA ASP A 152 -6.34 7.80 -14.56
C ASP A 152 -4.87 8.16 -14.78
N LYS A 153 -4.32 7.74 -15.92
CA LYS A 153 -2.92 7.98 -16.29
C LYS A 153 -2.58 9.47 -16.38
N SER A 154 -3.49 10.31 -16.87
CA SER A 154 -3.23 11.75 -17.02
C SER A 154 -3.04 12.41 -15.67
N ARG A 155 -3.89 12.05 -14.70
CA ARG A 155 -3.80 12.50 -13.31
C ARG A 155 -2.55 11.97 -12.60
N ALA A 156 -2.13 10.75 -12.90
CA ALA A 156 -0.89 10.20 -12.37
C ALA A 156 0.35 10.99 -12.85
N ILE A 157 0.39 11.38 -14.12
CA ILE A 157 1.48 12.20 -14.69
C ILE A 157 1.47 13.60 -14.06
N ASP A 158 0.29 14.19 -13.90
CA ASP A 158 0.13 15.50 -13.26
C ASP A 158 0.63 15.48 -11.81
N ALA A 159 0.21 14.49 -11.02
CA ALA A 159 0.69 14.28 -9.65
C ALA A 159 2.21 14.09 -9.57
N TYR A 160 2.82 13.38 -10.53
CA TYR A 160 4.27 13.22 -10.62
C TYR A 160 4.99 14.57 -10.80
N HIS A 161 4.54 15.39 -11.75
CA HIS A 161 5.18 16.68 -12.02
C HIS A 161 5.06 17.64 -10.83
N HIS A 162 3.89 17.69 -10.19
CA HIS A 162 3.69 18.46 -8.97
C HIS A 162 4.60 17.98 -7.83
N GLY A 163 4.62 16.67 -7.54
CA GLY A 163 5.48 16.11 -6.49
C GLY A 163 6.97 16.34 -6.75
N ARG A 164 7.41 16.23 -8.01
CA ARG A 164 8.81 16.48 -8.39
C ARG A 164 9.19 17.96 -8.25
N ALA A 165 8.30 18.88 -8.63
CA ALA A 165 8.54 20.32 -8.44
C ALA A 165 8.66 20.66 -6.94
N GLU A 166 7.77 20.13 -6.10
CA GLU A 166 7.84 20.32 -4.65
C GLU A 166 9.14 19.78 -4.03
N ALA A 167 9.59 18.60 -4.47
CA ALA A 167 10.86 18.02 -4.02
C ALA A 167 12.08 18.88 -4.43
N SER A 168 12.05 19.47 -5.63
CA SER A 168 13.17 20.30 -6.14
C SER A 168 13.35 21.63 -5.41
N VAL A 169 12.28 22.19 -4.83
CA VAL A 169 12.33 23.41 -4.00
C VAL A 169 12.91 23.11 -2.61
N ARG A 170 12.90 21.84 -2.20
CA ARG A 170 13.42 21.36 -0.91
C ARG A 170 14.63 20.44 -1.13
N SER A 171 15.70 20.97 -1.71
CA SER A 171 17.01 20.41 -1.43
C SER A 171 17.26 20.55 0.07
N ILE A 172 17.12 19.46 0.80
CA ILE A 172 17.51 19.38 2.21
C ILE A 172 19.04 19.47 2.23
N ALA A 173 19.58 20.53 2.83
CA ALA A 173 20.98 20.63 3.21
C ALA A 173 21.29 19.67 4.36
#